data_AF-A0AAV4JX76-F1
#
_entry.id   AF-A0AAV4JX76-F1
#
_cell.length_a   1.000
_cell.length_b   1.000
_cell.length_c   1.000
_cell.angle_alpha   90.00
_cell.angle_beta   90.00
_cell.angle_gamma   90.00
#
_symmetry.space_group_name_H-M   'P 1'
#
loop_
_entity.id
_entity.type
_entity.pdbx_description
1 polymer ?
#
loop_
_entity_poly.entity_id
_entity_poly.type
_entity_poly.pdbx_seq_one_letter_code
_entity_poly.pdbx_strand_id
1 'polypeptide(L)'
;MNVNRKTIFRLKQRLHKTDTVSGRPRSGRPRCTTQRQDRNLVRNHMNNRLLSASASSHQTRGINNQRISANTVRRHLSTSGLRARRPYIGAILTQRLRHQRTLWAQEHAAWDRIQWRSVVFSVEF
;
A
#
# COMPACT_ATOMS: atom_id res chain seq x y z
N MET A 1 -9.14 -42.96 -23.24
CA MET A 1 -8.65 -42.08 -22.16
C MET A 1 -8.25 -42.93 -20.95
N ASN A 2 -6.99 -42.89 -20.54
CA ASN A 2 -6.49 -43.65 -19.39
C ASN A 2 -6.69 -42.85 -18.09
N VAL A 3 -7.91 -42.86 -17.55
CA VAL A 3 -8.28 -42.15 -16.32
C VAL A 3 -8.94 -43.10 -15.34
N ASN A 4 -8.58 -43.01 -14.05
CA ASN A 4 -9.08 -43.91 -13.03
C ASN A 4 -10.62 -43.82 -12.87
N ARG A 5 -11.30 -44.96 -12.84
CA ARG A 5 -12.77 -45.08 -12.72
C ARG A 5 -13.34 -44.30 -11.53
N LYS A 6 -12.63 -44.26 -10.39
CA LYS A 6 -13.04 -43.48 -9.20
C LYS A 6 -13.09 -41.98 -9.47
N THR A 7 -12.20 -41.47 -10.32
CA THR A 7 -12.15 -40.04 -10.67
C THR A 7 -13.39 -39.66 -11.48
N ILE A 8 -13.78 -40.50 -12.44
CA ILE A 8 -15.01 -40.31 -13.24
C ILE A 8 -16.25 -40.34 -12.35
N PHE A 9 -16.36 -41.31 -11.44
CA PHE A 9 -17.48 -41.39 -10.49
C PHE A 9 -17.57 -40.14 -9.60
N ARG A 10 -16.45 -39.68 -9.06
CA ARG A 10 -16.40 -38.46 -8.23
C ARG A 10 -16.76 -37.20 -9.00
N LEU A 11 -16.37 -37.09 -10.28
CA LEU A 11 -16.75 -35.98 -11.15
C LEU A 11 -18.24 -36.00 -11.46
N LYS A 12 -18.82 -37.17 -11.79
CA LYS A 12 -20.27 -37.32 -12.01
C LYS A 12 -21.08 -36.96 -10.76
N GLN A 13 -20.67 -37.45 -9.59
CA GLN A 13 -21.27 -37.10 -8.30
C GLN A 13 -21.18 -35.62 -8.00
N ARG A 14 -20.06 -34.96 -8.35
CA ARG A 14 -19.91 -33.52 -8.18
C ARG A 14 -20.82 -32.75 -9.13
N LEU A 15 -20.84 -33.12 -10.41
CA LEU A 15 -21.70 -32.53 -11.42
C LEU A 15 -23.18 -32.60 -11.01
N HIS A 16 -23.65 -33.75 -10.54
CA HIS A 16 -25.02 -33.88 -10.04
C HIS A 16 -25.35 -33.01 -8.82
N LYS A 17 -24.34 -32.66 -7.99
CA LYS A 17 -24.54 -31.89 -6.75
C LYS A 17 -24.38 -30.39 -6.91
N THR A 18 -23.47 -29.94 -7.77
CA THR A 18 -23.06 -28.53 -7.88
C THR A 18 -23.16 -27.98 -9.30
N ASP A 19 -23.74 -28.76 -10.23
CA ASP A 19 -23.87 -28.46 -11.67
C ASP A 19 -22.54 -28.06 -12.35
N THR A 20 -21.42 -28.44 -11.73
CA THR A 20 -20.09 -28.03 -12.13
C THR A 20 -19.08 -29.13 -11.83
N VAL A 21 -18.13 -29.32 -12.73
CA VAL A 21 -16.96 -30.21 -12.54
C VAL A 21 -15.73 -29.46 -12.02
N SER A 22 -15.82 -28.13 -11.92
CA SER A 22 -14.73 -27.27 -11.45
C SER A 22 -14.26 -27.67 -10.05
N GLY A 23 -12.97 -27.45 -9.80
CA GLY A 23 -12.39 -27.67 -8.48
C GLY A 23 -12.96 -26.66 -7.49
N ARG A 24 -13.24 -27.12 -6.26
CA ARG A 24 -13.58 -26.20 -5.16
C ARG A 24 -12.35 -25.35 -4.79
N PRO A 25 -12.54 -24.09 -4.40
CA PRO A 25 -11.47 -23.29 -3.81
C PRO A 25 -10.85 -24.05 -2.64
N ARG A 26 -9.52 -24.10 -2.59
CA ARG A 26 -8.79 -24.67 -1.46
C ARG A 26 -8.68 -23.60 -0.36
N SER A 27 -8.72 -24.01 0.91
CA SER A 27 -8.62 -23.13 2.07
C SER A 27 -7.29 -22.35 2.16
N GLY A 28 -6.23 -22.85 1.51
CA GLY A 28 -4.92 -22.21 1.53
C GLY A 28 -4.20 -22.34 2.87
N ARG A 29 -3.07 -21.65 3.01
CA ARG A 29 -2.28 -21.66 4.25
C ARG A 29 -2.89 -20.68 5.27
N PRO A 30 -2.99 -21.07 6.56
CA PRO A 30 -3.40 -20.14 7.62
C PRO A 30 -2.51 -18.90 7.69
N ARG A 31 -3.09 -17.77 8.09
CA ARG A 31 -2.35 -16.51 8.30
C ARG A 31 -1.44 -16.65 9.52
N CYS A 32 -0.29 -15.97 9.49
CA CYS A 32 0.61 -15.87 10.63
C CYS A 32 0.35 -14.63 11.51
N THR A 33 -0.52 -13.71 11.08
CA THR A 33 -0.91 -12.51 11.82
C THR A 33 -2.41 -12.47 12.05
N THR A 34 -2.81 -11.78 13.11
CA THR A 34 -4.22 -11.48 13.41
C THR A 34 -4.64 -10.18 12.75
N GLN A 35 -5.95 -10.04 12.50
CA GLN A 35 -6.50 -8.80 11.94
C GLN A 35 -6.21 -7.55 12.80
N ARG A 36 -6.05 -7.71 14.12
CA ARG A 36 -5.64 -6.62 15.03
C ARG A 36 -4.19 -6.20 14.79
N GLN A 37 -3.29 -7.16 14.65
CA GLN A 37 -1.87 -6.90 14.34
C GLN A 37 -1.74 -6.18 13.00
N ASP A 38 -2.46 -6.63 11.98
CA ASP A 38 -2.40 -6.02 10.65
C ASP A 38 -2.91 -4.57 10.66
N ARG A 39 -4.01 -4.28 11.37
CA ARG A 39 -4.50 -2.90 11.56
C ARG A 39 -3.47 -2.02 12.26
N ASN A 40 -2.78 -2.55 13.27
CA ASN A 40 -1.74 -1.82 13.97
C ASN A 40 -0.51 -1.56 13.08
N LEU A 41 -0.11 -2.53 12.25
CA LEU A 41 0.95 -2.35 11.26
C LEU A 41 0.60 -1.21 10.30
N VAL A 42 -0.61 -1.20 9.75
CA VAL A 42 -1.07 -0.12 8.85
C VAL A 42 -1.06 1.23 9.56
N ARG A 43 -1.59 1.31 10.79
CA ARG A 43 -1.58 2.56 11.57
C ARG A 43 -0.17 3.08 11.82
N ASN A 44 0.75 2.22 12.23
CA ASN A 44 2.13 2.60 12.51
C ASN A 44 2.83 3.15 11.26
N HIS A 45 2.60 2.53 10.10
CA HIS A 45 3.13 2.99 8.80
C HIS A 45 2.42 4.21 8.21
N MET A 46 1.20 4.52 8.68
CA MET A 46 0.52 5.79 8.36
C MET A 46 1.13 6.93 9.16
N ASN A 47 1.39 6.71 10.46
CA ASN A 47 1.94 7.71 11.36
C ASN A 47 3.43 7.99 11.08
N ASN A 48 4.21 6.95 10.76
CA ASN A 48 5.61 7.07 10.41
C ASN A 48 5.87 6.44 9.05
N ARG A 49 5.84 7.28 8.00
CA ARG A 49 6.09 6.88 6.61
C ARG A 49 7.51 6.38 6.34
N LEU A 50 8.46 6.63 7.24
CA LEU A 50 9.86 6.21 7.13
C LEU A 50 10.14 4.88 7.86
N LEU A 51 9.15 4.33 8.57
CA LEU A 51 9.31 3.06 9.28
C LEU A 51 9.57 1.92 8.29
N SER A 52 10.66 1.17 8.49
CA SER A 52 10.98 0.05 7.63
C SER A 52 10.12 -1.18 7.95
N ALA A 53 9.77 -1.95 6.92
CA ALA A 53 9.04 -3.21 7.11
C ALA A 53 9.84 -4.22 7.95
N SER A 54 11.18 -4.18 7.86
CA SER A 54 12.08 -5.00 8.68
C SER A 54 12.02 -4.60 10.15
N ALA A 55 12.00 -3.31 10.48
CA ALA A 55 11.83 -2.88 11.87
C ALA A 55 10.50 -3.37 12.45
N SER A 56 9.41 -3.21 11.69
CA SER A 56 8.09 -3.69 12.11
C SER A 56 8.03 -5.21 12.27
N SER A 57 8.75 -5.98 11.44
CA SER A 57 8.79 -7.43 11.56
C SER A 57 9.53 -7.92 12.81
N HIS A 58 10.52 -7.16 13.29
CA HIS A 58 11.21 -7.47 14.54
C HIS A 58 10.34 -7.13 15.77
N GLN A 59 9.56 -6.06 15.69
CA GLN A 59 8.71 -5.58 16.78
C GLN A 59 7.39 -6.37 16.90
N THR A 60 6.85 -6.86 15.79
CA THR A 60 5.55 -7.52 15.77
C THR A 60 5.71 -9.03 15.83
N ARG A 61 5.18 -9.66 16.88
CA ARG A 61 5.06 -11.12 16.97
C ARG A 61 3.74 -11.54 16.34
N GLY A 62 3.78 -12.61 15.55
CA GLY A 62 2.61 -13.21 14.92
C GLY A 62 1.79 -14.04 15.90
N ILE A 63 0.87 -14.83 15.36
CA ILE A 63 0.10 -15.82 16.09
C ILE A 63 1.07 -16.81 16.76
N ASN A 64 0.77 -17.22 17.99
CA ASN A 64 1.60 -18.10 18.82
C ASN A 64 3.04 -17.60 19.00
N ASN A 65 3.22 -16.27 19.07
CA ASN A 65 4.50 -15.61 19.27
C ASN A 65 5.54 -15.86 18.15
N GLN A 66 5.09 -16.32 16.98
CA GLN A 66 5.99 -16.59 15.85
C GLN A 66 6.62 -15.31 15.29
N ARG A 67 7.85 -15.41 14.80
CA ARG A 67 8.48 -14.29 14.07
C ARG A 67 7.81 -14.12 12.72
N ILE A 68 7.41 -12.90 12.40
CA ILE A 68 6.93 -12.57 11.07
C ILE A 68 8.10 -12.09 10.21
N SER A 69 8.00 -12.29 8.89
CA SER A 69 9.00 -11.79 7.97
C SER A 69 8.69 -10.35 7.54
N ALA A 70 9.72 -9.60 7.14
CA ALA A 70 9.52 -8.29 6.50
C ALA A 70 8.67 -8.39 5.21
N ASN A 71 8.69 -9.56 4.54
CA ASN A 71 7.87 -9.80 3.35
C ASN A 71 6.39 -9.91 3.68
N THR A 72 6.05 -10.54 4.81
CA THR A 72 4.69 -10.59 5.36
C THR A 72 4.17 -9.18 5.62
N VAL A 73 4.98 -8.35 6.29
CA VAL A 73 4.63 -6.93 6.54
C VAL A 73 4.41 -6.18 5.22
N ARG A 74 5.33 -6.29 4.26
CA ARG A 74 5.18 -5.63 2.94
C ARG A 74 3.92 -6.07 2.21
N ARG A 75 3.59 -7.37 2.21
CA ARG A 75 2.35 -7.87 1.61
C ARG A 75 1.11 -7.25 2.27
N HIS A 76 1.04 -7.23 3.60
CA HIS A 76 -0.10 -6.63 4.30
C HIS A 76 -0.24 -5.13 4.04
N LEU A 77 0.86 -4.39 4.04
CA LEU A 77 0.86 -2.97 3.72
C LEU A 77 0.36 -2.74 2.28
N SER A 78 0.86 -3.52 1.32
CA SER A 78 0.43 -3.42 -0.08
C SER A 78 -1.04 -3.77 -0.28
N THR A 79 -1.55 -4.81 0.39
CA THR A 79 -2.99 -5.16 0.37
C THR A 79 -3.84 -4.03 0.93
N SER A 80 -3.29 -3.24 1.86
CA SER A 80 -3.96 -2.07 2.45
C SER A 80 -3.72 -0.77 1.65
N GLY A 81 -3.14 -0.86 0.45
CA GLY A 81 -2.86 0.29 -0.41
C GLY A 81 -1.63 1.12 -0.02
N LEU A 82 -0.87 0.70 0.98
CA LEU A 82 0.35 1.39 1.41
C LEU A 82 1.55 0.95 0.58
N ARG A 83 2.28 1.93 0.04
CA ARG A 83 3.50 1.72 -0.73
C ARG A 83 4.59 2.65 -0.21
N ALA A 84 5.83 2.16 -0.20
CA ALA A 84 6.99 2.99 0.08
C ALA A 84 7.16 4.03 -1.03
N ARG A 85 7.51 5.26 -0.64
CA ARG A 85 7.85 6.36 -1.55
C ARG A 85 9.17 6.96 -1.11
N ARG A 86 9.91 7.54 -2.05
CA ARG A 86 11.11 8.33 -1.72
C ARG A 86 10.65 9.66 -1.11
N PRO A 87 11.18 10.09 0.04
CA PRO A 87 10.91 11.42 0.55
C PRO A 87 11.42 12.48 -0.43
N TYR A 88 10.81 13.66 -0.41
CA TYR A 88 11.30 14.80 -1.17
C TYR A 88 12.73 15.17 -0.73
N ILE A 89 13.58 15.47 -1.71
CA ILE A 89 14.96 15.93 -1.49
C ILE A 89 15.04 17.33 -2.08
N GLY A 90 15.24 18.33 -1.22
CA GLY A 90 15.34 19.74 -1.60
C GLY A 90 15.23 20.67 -0.40
N ALA A 91 15.13 21.98 -0.66
CA ALA A 91 15.06 22.98 0.39
C ALA A 91 13.81 22.80 1.26
N ILE A 92 14.00 22.70 2.58
CA ILE A 92 12.90 22.63 3.54
C ILE A 92 12.39 24.05 3.76
N LEU A 93 11.16 24.33 3.32
CA LEU A 93 10.54 25.64 3.51
C LEU A 93 10.18 25.87 4.98
N THR A 94 10.75 26.91 5.57
CA THR A 94 10.31 27.43 6.87
C THR A 94 8.85 27.88 6.80
N GLN A 95 8.18 27.98 7.94
CA GLN A 95 6.77 28.40 8.00
C GLN A 95 6.56 29.78 7.36
N ARG A 96 7.49 30.72 7.60
CA ARG A 96 7.48 32.06 6.99
C ARG A 96 7.53 31.98 5.47
N LEU A 97 8.47 31.20 4.93
CA LEU A 97 8.63 31.04 3.47
C LEU A 97 7.40 30.39 2.84
N ARG A 98 6.78 29.39 3.50
CA ARG A 98 5.52 28.79 3.03
C ARG A 98 4.42 29.83 2.95
N HIS A 99 4.25 30.64 4.00
CA HIS A 99 3.21 31.67 4.03
C HIS A 99 3.42 32.73 2.95
N GLN A 100 4.63 33.28 2.80
CA GLN A 100 4.95 34.27 1.77
C GLN A 100 4.71 33.73 0.36
N ARG A 101 5.11 32.48 0.09
CA ARG A 101 4.87 31.83 -1.22
C ARG A 101 3.38 31.63 -1.49
N THR A 102 2.61 31.24 -0.47
CA THR A 102 1.15 31.08 -0.62
C THR A 102 0.48 32.42 -0.88
N LEU A 103 0.82 33.48 -0.13
CA LEU A 103 0.27 34.82 -0.33
C LEU A 103 0.58 35.32 -1.74
N TRP A 104 1.85 35.24 -2.15
CA TRP A 104 2.25 35.64 -3.50
C TRP A 104 1.46 34.88 -4.56
N ALA A 105 1.32 33.56 -4.43
CA ALA A 105 0.54 32.75 -5.36
C ALA A 105 -0.95 33.14 -5.38
N GLN A 106 -1.54 33.49 -4.23
CA GLN A 106 -2.94 33.92 -4.14
C GLN A 106 -3.16 35.29 -4.77
N GLU A 107 -2.30 36.27 -4.46
CA GLU A 107 -2.35 37.64 -5.02
C GLU A 107 -2.27 37.63 -6.55
N HIS A 108 -1.49 36.69 -7.11
CA HIS A 108 -1.24 36.60 -8.54
C HIS A 108 -2.06 35.50 -9.22
N ALA A 109 -2.95 34.78 -8.50
CA ALA A 109 -3.74 33.69 -9.06
C ALA A 109 -4.73 34.15 -10.13
N ALA A 110 -5.26 35.37 -10.00
CA ALA A 110 -6.23 35.96 -10.92
C ALA A 110 -5.57 36.81 -12.03
N TRP A 111 -4.23 36.84 -12.10
CA TRP A 111 -3.54 37.67 -13.07
C TRP A 111 -3.76 37.19 -14.49
N ASP A 112 -4.02 38.14 -15.38
CA ASP A 112 -4.15 37.89 -16.80
C ASP A 112 -2.79 37.89 -17.52
N ARG A 113 -2.82 37.51 -18.80
CA ARG A 113 -1.60 37.38 -19.60
C ARG A 113 -0.87 38.71 -19.80
N ILE A 114 -1.56 39.85 -19.74
CA ILE A 114 -0.95 41.18 -19.93
C ILE A 114 -0.19 41.56 -18.66
N GLN A 115 -0.77 41.31 -17.48
CA GLN A 115 -0.12 41.51 -16.19
C GLN A 115 1.15 40.67 -16.09
N TRP A 116 1.10 39.39 -16.44
CA TRP A 116 2.30 38.54 -16.48
C TRP A 116 3.37 39.04 -17.45
N ARG A 117 2.98 39.67 -18.57
CA ARG A 117 3.92 40.21 -19.56
C ARG A 117 4.74 41.40 -19.04
N SER A 118 4.26 42.08 -17.99
CA SER A 118 5.01 43.15 -17.32
C SER A 118 6.07 42.65 -16.32
N VAL A 119 6.08 41.36 -15.97
CA VAL A 119 7.04 40.80 -15.01
C VAL A 119 8.30 40.31 -15.72
N VAL A 120 9.47 40.77 -15.26
CA VAL A 120 10.77 40.26 -15.69
C VAL A 120 11.35 39.38 -14.58
N PHE A 121 11.71 38.14 -14.92
CA PHE A 121 12.34 37.21 -13.99
C PHE A 121 13.85 37.14 -14.25
N SER A 122 14.63 37.29 -13.19
CA SER A 122 16.08 37.05 -13.19
C SER A 122 16.38 35.88 -12.27
N VAL A 123 17.27 34.98 -12.70
CA VAL A 123 17.79 33.89 -11.87
C VAL A 123 19.30 34.00 -11.83
N GLU A 124 19.87 33.84 -10.64
CA GLU A 124 21.31 33.66 -10.46
C GLU A 124 21.56 32.20 -10.12
N PHE A 125 22.60 31.61 -10.71
CA PHE A 125 22.98 30.20 -10.55
C PHE A 125 23.98 30.01 -9.40
#